data_AF-A0A0C3BHD0-F1
#
_entry.id   AF-A0A0C3BHD0-F1
#
_cell.length_a   1.000
_cell.length_b   1.000
_cell.length_c   1.000
_cell.angle_alpha   90.00
_cell.angle_beta   90.00
_cell.angle_gamma   90.00
#
_symmetry.space_group_name_H-M   'P 1'
#
loop_
_entity.id
_entity.type
_entity.pdbx_description
1 polymer ?
#
loop_
_entity_poly.entity_id
_entity_poly.type
_entity_poly.pdbx_seq_one_letter_code
_entity_poly.pdbx_strand_id
1 'polypeptide(L)'
;MTISHITSLAELNKLIGKQGKLTVIDFHATWCGPCKMIAPTFEKLSKDYTSVNFVKVDVDQAQEVAQKYSVTAMPTFVFIKGSDVVHTIRGARSAELSSSVEKFSGDSVGASAFKGQGYKLGDGSKVGSTASDPRGPFSLGKELPIIAGLIGLYIFLMMYS
;
A
#
# COMPACT_ATOMS: atom_id res chain seq x y z
N MET A 1 11.42 1.62 19.69
CA MET A 1 10.72 2.65 20.50
C MET A 1 9.26 2.24 20.68
N THR A 2 8.56 2.81 21.66
CA THR A 2 7.17 2.53 22.00
C THR A 2 6.23 3.02 20.89
N ILE A 3 5.34 2.14 20.41
CA ILE A 3 4.31 2.49 19.43
C ILE A 3 3.43 3.62 19.99
N SER A 4 3.19 4.65 19.18
CA SER A 4 2.34 5.77 19.57
C SER A 4 0.88 5.46 19.22
N HIS A 5 -0.01 5.51 20.20
CA HIS A 5 -1.45 5.37 19.96
C HIS A 5 -2.06 6.76 19.82
N ILE A 6 -2.69 7.02 18.68
CA ILE A 6 -3.32 8.32 18.40
C ILE A 6 -4.78 8.12 18.09
N THR A 7 -5.61 8.94 18.72
CA THR A 7 -7.07 8.97 18.50
C THR A 7 -7.53 10.25 17.82
N SER A 8 -6.66 11.26 17.69
CA SER A 8 -7.03 12.56 17.12
C SER A 8 -6.21 12.94 15.88
N LEU A 9 -6.86 13.64 14.95
CA LEU A 9 -6.23 14.13 13.73
C LEU A 9 -5.16 15.20 14.02
N ALA A 10 -5.39 16.01 15.07
CA ALA A 10 -4.46 17.07 15.47
C ALA A 10 -3.13 16.51 15.99
N GLU A 11 -3.17 15.46 16.81
CA GLU A 11 -1.97 14.78 17.29
C GLU A 11 -1.22 14.10 16.15
N LEU A 12 -1.95 13.48 15.22
CA LEU A 12 -1.35 12.84 14.05
C LEU A 12 -0.57 13.87 13.21
N ASN A 13 -1.21 14.99 12.86
CA ASN A 13 -0.55 16.06 12.09
C ASN A 13 0.68 16.62 12.82
N LYS A 14 0.63 16.71 14.16
CA LYS A 14 1.76 17.18 14.98
C LYS A 14 2.94 16.22 14.93
N LEU A 15 2.73 14.91 14.78
CA LEU A 15 3.81 13.94 14.59
C LEU A 15 4.39 14.00 13.19
N ILE A 16 3.52 14.02 12.18
CA ILE A 16 3.85 14.04 10.76
C ILE A 16 4.71 15.28 10.41
N GLY A 17 4.31 16.46 10.86
CA GLY A 17 4.96 17.73 10.50
C GLY A 17 6.29 18.02 11.19
N LYS A 18 6.70 17.25 12.21
CA LYS A 18 7.82 17.64 13.09
C LYS A 18 9.20 17.18 12.65
N GLN A 19 9.34 16.12 11.85
CA GLN A 19 10.64 15.43 11.79
C GLN A 19 11.12 14.99 10.40
N GLY A 20 10.34 15.13 9.32
CA GLY A 20 10.75 14.62 7.99
C GLY A 20 11.06 13.11 7.94
N LYS A 21 10.82 12.40 9.05
CA LYS A 21 10.99 10.97 9.23
C LYS A 21 9.80 10.24 8.64
N LEU A 22 10.04 9.01 8.19
CA LEU A 22 8.98 8.11 7.82
C LEU A 22 8.07 7.85 9.03
N THR A 23 6.77 8.01 8.83
CA THR A 23 5.73 7.69 9.79
C THR A 23 4.84 6.62 9.18
N VAL A 24 4.73 5.48 9.85
CA VAL A 24 3.88 4.36 9.44
C VAL A 24 2.68 4.32 10.37
N ILE A 25 1.50 4.48 9.80
CA ILE A 25 0.23 4.48 10.51
C ILE A 25 -0.46 3.15 10.26
N ASP A 26 -0.75 2.41 11.31
CA ASP A 26 -1.58 1.21 11.32
C ASP A 26 -3.01 1.58 11.72
N PHE A 27 -3.93 1.53 10.75
CA PHE A 27 -5.35 1.65 10.99
C PHE A 27 -5.92 0.29 11.38
N HIS A 28 -6.27 0.15 12.65
CA HIS A 28 -6.76 -1.10 13.23
C HIS A 28 -8.10 -0.91 13.93
N ALA A 29 -8.72 -2.04 14.29
CA ALA A 29 -9.87 -2.09 15.17
C ALA A 29 -9.70 -3.22 16.20
N THR A 30 -10.28 -3.08 17.38
CA THR A 30 -10.19 -4.09 18.45
C THR A 30 -10.91 -5.40 18.12
N TRP A 31 -11.96 -5.30 17.31
CA TRP A 31 -12.78 -6.41 16.82
C TRP A 31 -12.22 -7.08 15.55
N CYS A 32 -11.16 -6.52 14.94
CA CYS A 32 -10.55 -7.05 13.73
C CYS A 32 -9.60 -8.22 14.05
N GLY A 33 -10.00 -9.44 13.70
CA GLY A 33 -9.19 -10.66 13.85
C GLY A 33 -7.83 -10.59 13.11
N PRO A 34 -7.79 -10.27 11.80
CA PRO A 34 -6.53 -10.17 11.04
C PRO A 34 -5.55 -9.13 11.59
N CYS A 35 -6.06 -8.06 12.20
CA CYS A 35 -5.23 -7.02 12.81
C CYS A 35 -4.40 -7.58 13.98
N LYS A 36 -4.97 -8.49 14.77
CA LYS A 36 -4.27 -9.15 15.88
C LYS A 36 -3.12 -10.05 15.39
N MET A 37 -3.26 -10.65 14.21
CA MET A 37 -2.21 -11.50 13.64
C MET A 37 -0.98 -10.70 13.19
N ILE A 38 -1.18 -9.49 12.65
CA ILE A 38 -0.07 -8.66 12.15
C ILE A 38 0.54 -7.75 13.21
N ALA A 39 -0.19 -7.45 14.29
CA ALA A 39 0.30 -6.67 15.44
C ALA A 39 1.71 -7.05 15.93
N PRO A 40 2.07 -8.34 16.17
CA PRO A 40 3.42 -8.70 16.61
C PRO A 40 4.49 -8.41 15.54
N THR A 41 4.14 -8.44 14.26
CA THR A 41 5.08 -8.06 13.18
C THR A 41 5.32 -6.57 13.20
N PHE A 42 4.27 -5.77 13.35
CA PHE A 42 4.37 -4.31 13.46
C PHE A 42 5.19 -3.88 14.68
N GLU A 43 4.99 -4.55 15.83
CA GLU A 43 5.78 -4.33 17.06
C GLU A 43 7.26 -4.70 16.93
N LYS A 44 7.59 -5.73 16.14
CA LYS A 44 8.98 -6.05 15.83
C LYS A 44 9.60 -4.96 14.98
N LEU A 45 8.94 -4.52 13.92
CA LEU A 45 9.41 -3.44 13.06
C LEU A 45 9.62 -2.13 13.84
N SER A 46 8.76 -1.80 14.80
CA SER A 46 8.93 -0.61 15.64
C SER A 46 10.10 -0.70 16.63
N LYS A 47 10.57 -1.91 16.93
CA LYS A 47 11.79 -2.14 17.72
C LYS A 47 13.03 -2.07 16.84
N ASP A 48 12.98 -2.66 15.66
CA ASP A 48 14.10 -2.73 14.72
C ASP A 48 14.40 -1.35 14.08
N TYR A 49 13.36 -0.59 13.72
CA TYR A 49 13.48 0.69 13.03
C TYR A 49 13.16 1.86 13.96
N THR A 50 14.14 2.29 14.76
CA THR A 50 13.99 3.43 15.68
C THR A 50 13.99 4.80 15.01
N SER A 51 14.42 4.87 13.74
CA SER A 51 14.38 6.07 12.90
C SER A 51 12.99 6.33 12.30
N VAL A 52 12.09 5.36 12.37
CA VAL A 52 10.73 5.41 11.82
C VAL A 52 9.72 5.56 12.96
N ASN A 53 8.73 6.42 12.76
CA ASN A 53 7.64 6.61 13.70
C ASN A 53 6.54 5.60 13.43
N PHE A 54 6.26 4.70 14.36
CA PHE A 54 5.17 3.74 14.26
C PHE A 54 3.98 4.23 15.09
N VAL A 55 2.85 4.43 14.42
CA VAL A 55 1.61 4.96 15.00
C VAL A 55 0.48 3.97 14.78
N LYS A 56 -0.32 3.75 15.82
CA LYS A 56 -1.55 2.96 15.75
C LYS A 56 -2.74 3.88 15.92
N VAL A 57 -3.69 3.77 15.01
CA VAL A 57 -4.93 4.53 15.00
C VAL A 57 -6.08 3.55 15.04
N ASP A 58 -6.89 3.66 16.10
CA ASP A 58 -8.13 2.92 16.21
C ASP A 58 -9.20 3.64 15.38
N VAL A 59 -9.76 2.96 14.38
CA VAL A 59 -10.78 3.55 13.50
C VAL A 59 -12.08 3.86 14.26
N ASP A 60 -12.36 3.17 15.37
CA ASP A 60 -13.56 3.38 16.17
C ASP A 60 -13.43 4.65 17.03
N GLN A 61 -12.20 5.03 17.40
CA GLN A 61 -11.92 6.24 18.17
C GLN A 61 -11.60 7.45 17.28
N ALA A 62 -10.97 7.22 16.13
CA ALA A 62 -10.44 8.24 15.24
C ALA A 62 -11.12 8.21 13.85
N GLN A 63 -12.45 8.18 13.83
CA GLN A 63 -13.21 7.98 12.60
C GLN A 63 -12.93 9.06 11.54
N GLU A 64 -12.72 10.31 11.96
CA GLU A 64 -12.35 11.42 11.06
C GLU A 64 -11.01 11.16 10.35
N VAL A 65 -10.04 10.57 11.04
CA VAL A 65 -8.74 10.23 10.46
C VAL A 65 -8.91 9.10 9.45
N ALA A 66 -9.66 8.06 9.81
CA ALA A 66 -9.94 6.93 8.91
C ALA A 66 -10.64 7.40 7.61
N GLN A 67 -11.61 8.32 7.72
CA GLN A 67 -12.30 8.92 6.58
C GLN A 67 -11.36 9.75 5.71
N LYS A 68 -10.51 10.60 6.31
CA LYS A 68 -9.55 11.42 5.57
C LYS A 68 -8.58 10.59 4.72
N TYR A 69 -8.15 9.44 5.24
CA TYR A 69 -7.27 8.51 4.51
C TYR A 69 -8.05 7.45 3.71
N SER A 70 -9.39 7.56 3.60
CA SER A 70 -10.25 6.64 2.86
C SER A 70 -10.03 5.17 3.23
N VAL A 71 -9.91 4.89 4.54
CA VAL A 71 -9.72 3.53 5.06
C VAL A 71 -11.03 2.77 4.99
N THR A 72 -11.11 1.81 4.08
CA THR A 72 -12.31 0.97 3.86
C THR A 72 -12.18 -0.45 4.40
N ALA A 73 -10.97 -0.87 4.76
CA ALA A 73 -10.68 -2.21 5.26
C ALA A 73 -9.54 -2.15 6.28
N MET A 74 -9.55 -3.06 7.25
CA MET A 74 -8.50 -3.16 8.26
C MET A 74 -7.84 -4.54 8.23
N PRO A 75 -6.53 -4.62 8.52
CA PRO A 75 -5.64 -3.49 8.80
C PRO A 75 -5.29 -2.73 7.50
N THR A 76 -5.10 -1.42 7.59
CA THR A 76 -4.52 -0.62 6.48
C THR A 76 -3.32 0.14 7.01
N PHE A 77 -2.19 0.02 6.31
CA PHE A 77 -0.95 0.69 6.67
C PHE A 77 -0.69 1.85 5.71
N VAL A 78 -0.55 3.06 6.25
CA VAL A 78 -0.24 4.25 5.46
C VAL A 78 1.16 4.74 5.82
N PHE A 79 1.98 4.94 4.80
CA PHE A 79 3.34 5.43 4.93
C PHE A 79 3.36 6.90 4.56
N ILE A 80 3.79 7.74 5.49
CA ILE A 80 3.85 9.19 5.34
C ILE A 80 5.28 9.65 5.55
N LYS A 81 5.77 10.49 4.65
CA LYS A 81 7.10 11.09 4.78
C LYS A 81 6.96 12.60 4.61
N GLY A 82 7.31 13.35 5.64
CA GLY A 82 7.01 14.79 5.66
C GLY A 82 5.50 14.98 5.71
N SER A 83 4.90 15.58 4.67
CA SER A 83 3.44 15.77 4.55
C SER A 83 2.75 14.79 3.59
N ASP A 84 3.53 13.99 2.85
CA ASP A 84 3.02 13.27 1.69
C ASP A 84 2.90 11.77 1.97
N VAL A 85 1.79 11.19 1.50
CA VAL A 85 1.57 9.75 1.56
C VAL A 85 2.39 9.09 0.45
N VAL A 86 3.43 8.35 0.84
CA VAL A 86 4.35 7.68 -0.11
C VAL A 86 3.85 6.31 -0.53
N HIS A 87 3.14 5.62 0.37
CA HIS A 87 2.65 4.27 0.11
C HIS A 87 1.46 3.91 1.00
N THR A 88 0.63 2.96 0.54
CA THR A 88 -0.50 2.46 1.31
C THR A 88 -0.69 0.98 1.03
N ILE A 89 -0.74 0.18 2.09
CA ILE A 89 -0.95 -1.27 2.03
C ILE A 89 -2.30 -1.57 2.67
N ARG A 90 -3.14 -2.31 1.96
CA ARG A 90 -4.43 -2.77 2.49
C ARG A 90 -4.35 -4.25 2.84
N GLY A 91 -4.79 -4.60 4.04
CA GLY A 91 -4.83 -5.96 4.56
C GLY A 91 -3.56 -6.38 5.34
N ALA A 92 -3.64 -7.55 5.97
CA ALA A 92 -2.59 -8.09 6.84
C ALA A 92 -1.44 -8.73 6.03
N ARG A 93 -0.69 -7.92 5.27
CA ARG A 93 0.43 -8.38 4.44
C ARG A 93 1.77 -8.11 5.10
N SER A 94 2.23 -9.05 5.92
CA SER A 94 3.49 -8.92 6.69
C SER A 94 4.73 -8.72 5.81
N ALA A 95 4.87 -9.48 4.72
CA ALA A 95 6.02 -9.38 3.82
C ALA A 95 6.08 -8.04 3.06
N GLU A 96 4.93 -7.52 2.63
CA GLU A 96 4.83 -6.23 1.95
C GLU A 96 5.11 -5.07 2.92
N LEU A 97 4.65 -5.20 4.17
CA LEU A 97 4.89 -4.24 5.24
C LEU A 97 6.39 -4.11 5.55
N SER A 98 7.09 -5.22 5.78
CA SER A 98 8.53 -5.19 6.08
C SER A 98 9.35 -4.63 4.92
N SER A 99 9.05 -5.06 3.69
CA SER A 99 9.75 -4.59 2.49
C SER A 99 9.53 -3.09 2.24
N SER A 100 8.33 -2.59 2.51
CA SER A 100 8.01 -1.17 2.38
C SER A 100 8.70 -0.33 3.46
N VAL A 101 8.73 -0.80 4.71
CA VAL A 101 9.47 -0.12 5.78
C VAL A 101 10.96 -0.02 5.42
N GLU A 102 11.57 -1.11 4.96
CA GLU A 102 12.97 -1.10 4.53
C GLU A 102 13.19 -0.11 3.39
N LYS A 103 12.36 -0.16 2.34
CA LYS A 103 12.45 0.72 1.18
C LYS A 103 12.33 2.21 1.52
N PHE A 104 11.40 2.57 2.40
CA PHE A 104 11.11 3.98 2.72
C PHE A 104 11.86 4.51 3.94
N SER A 105 12.45 3.64 4.76
CA SER A 105 13.34 4.05 5.86
C SER A 105 14.71 4.53 5.37
N GLY A 106 15.06 4.25 4.10
CA GLY A 106 16.39 4.41 3.51
C GLY A 106 16.69 5.69 2.70
N ASP A 107 16.00 6.80 2.90
CA ASP A 107 16.49 8.10 2.41
C ASP A 107 17.24 8.79 3.56
N SER A 108 18.55 8.59 3.72
CA SER A 108 19.58 8.88 2.71
C SER A 108 20.71 7.84 2.65
N VAL A 109 20.48 6.67 2.05
CA VAL A 109 21.57 5.95 1.36
C VAL A 109 21.04 5.26 0.10
N GLY A 110 20.93 6.04 -0.97
CA GLY A 110 21.02 5.56 -2.35
C GLY A 110 19.80 4.79 -2.85
N ALA A 111 19.02 5.48 -3.68
CA ALA A 111 18.60 4.90 -4.95
C ALA A 111 19.85 4.40 -5.72
N SER A 112 20.41 3.26 -5.31
CA SER A 112 21.20 2.44 -6.21
C SER A 112 20.22 1.88 -7.21
N ALA A 113 20.24 2.51 -8.38
CA ALA A 113 20.17 1.87 -9.68
C ALA A 113 19.86 0.37 -9.57
N PHE A 114 18.69 -0.01 -10.07
CA PHE A 114 18.44 -1.35 -10.56
C PHE A 114 19.64 -1.82 -11.38
N LYS A 115 20.55 -2.56 -10.74
CA LYS A 115 21.65 -3.28 -11.35
C LYS A 115 21.26 -4.76 -11.31
N GLY A 116 20.16 -5.09 -11.97
CA GLY A 116 19.92 -6.45 -12.43
C GLY A 116 20.72 -6.62 -13.72
N GLN A 117 21.85 -7.31 -13.66
CA GLN A 117 22.59 -7.70 -14.86
C GLN A 117 21.67 -8.47 -15.81
N GLY A 118 21.50 -7.95 -17.02
CA GLY A 118 20.87 -8.68 -18.10
C GLY A 118 21.71 -9.90 -18.45
N TYR A 119 21.13 -11.08 -18.33
CA TYR A 119 21.69 -12.29 -18.91
C TYR A 119 21.12 -12.43 -20.32
N LYS A 120 21.87 -11.96 -21.32
CA LYS A 120 21.83 -12.55 -22.65
C LYS A 120 23.11 -13.35 -22.81
N LEU A 121 22.97 -14.62 -23.18
CA LEU A 121 23.81 -15.38 -24.13
C LEU A 121 23.72 -16.87 -23.81
N GLY A 122 23.21 -17.63 -24.78
CA GLY A 122 23.05 -19.08 -24.71
C GLY A 122 22.22 -19.59 -25.87
N ASP A 123 22.64 -19.26 -27.08
CA ASP A 123 22.25 -19.94 -28.32
C ASP A 123 22.67 -21.42 -28.24
N GLY A 124 21.78 -22.32 -28.66
CA GLY A 124 22.18 -23.60 -29.24
C GLY A 124 21.78 -24.85 -28.47
N SER A 125 20.54 -25.33 -28.66
CA SER A 125 20.32 -26.69 -29.20
C SER A 125 18.84 -27.00 -29.40
N LYS A 126 18.54 -27.46 -30.61
CA LYS A 126 17.29 -28.13 -30.99
C LYS A 126 17.05 -29.35 -30.08
N VAL A 127 15.89 -29.40 -29.42
CA VAL A 127 15.11 -30.64 -29.28
C VAL A 127 13.65 -30.25 -29.44
N GLY A 128 13.11 -30.55 -30.61
CA GLY A 128 11.68 -30.60 -30.81
C GLY A 128 11.15 -31.89 -30.20
N SER A 129 10.04 -31.76 -29.47
CA SER A 129 9.01 -32.78 -29.40
C SER A 129 7.66 -32.06 -29.37
N THR A 130 7.11 -31.98 -30.57
CA THR A 130 5.68 -31.99 -30.89
C THR A 130 4.81 -32.69 -29.85
N ALA A 131 3.77 -32.01 -29.35
CA ALA A 131 2.38 -32.48 -29.42
C ALA A 131 1.43 -31.43 -28.80
N SER A 132 0.78 -30.68 -29.68
CA SER A 132 -0.63 -30.25 -29.63
C SER A 132 -1.34 -30.19 -28.27
N ASP A 133 -1.63 -28.96 -27.82
CA ASP A 133 -2.82 -28.70 -26.99
C ASP A 133 -3.49 -27.38 -27.48
N PRO A 134 -4.65 -27.44 -28.16
CA PRO A 134 -5.32 -26.27 -28.69
C PRO A 134 -6.45 -25.83 -27.75
N ARG A 135 -6.13 -25.00 -26.76
CA ARG A 135 -7.15 -24.20 -26.03
C ARG A 135 -6.67 -22.77 -25.78
N GLY A 136 -6.69 -22.01 -26.87
CA GLY A 136 -7.18 -20.62 -26.95
C GLY A 136 -6.60 -19.54 -26.01
N PRO A 137 -5.93 -18.52 -26.57
CA PRO A 137 -5.68 -17.26 -25.88
C PRO A 137 -6.83 -16.28 -26.17
N PHE A 138 -7.73 -16.05 -25.21
CA PHE A 138 -8.68 -14.93 -25.32
C PHE A 138 -8.11 -13.71 -24.59
N SER A 139 -7.46 -12.88 -25.38
CA SER A 139 -7.17 -11.46 -25.13
C SER A 139 -8.42 -10.74 -24.63
N LEU A 140 -8.49 -10.49 -23.33
CA LEU A 140 -9.53 -9.66 -22.71
C LEU A 140 -9.07 -8.20 -22.61
N GLY A 141 -8.66 -7.66 -23.76
CA GLY A 141 -8.39 -6.24 -23.97
C GLY A 141 -9.48 -5.65 -24.85
N LYS A 142 -10.71 -5.50 -24.34
CA LYS A 142 -11.79 -4.78 -25.06
C LYS A 142 -13.05 -4.43 -24.26
N GLU A 143 -12.98 -4.35 -22.94
CA GLU A 143 -14.10 -3.88 -22.09
C GLU A 143 -14.01 -2.36 -21.87
N LEU A 144 -13.98 -1.56 -22.94
CA LEU A 144 -13.81 -0.10 -22.84
C LEU A 144 -14.68 0.77 -23.78
N PRO A 145 -15.90 0.37 -24.20
CA PRO A 145 -16.88 1.36 -24.68
C PRO A 145 -18.18 1.46 -23.85
N ILE A 146 -18.45 0.55 -22.90
CA ILE A 146 -19.74 0.52 -22.18
C ILE A 146 -19.83 1.60 -21.08
N ILE A 147 -18.70 1.95 -20.45
CA ILE A 147 -18.67 2.95 -19.36
C ILE A 147 -18.83 4.39 -19.91
N ALA A 148 -18.44 4.65 -21.16
CA ALA A 148 -18.56 5.97 -21.78
C ALA A 148 -20.02 6.34 -22.15
N GLY A 149 -20.87 5.36 -22.44
CA GLY A 149 -22.28 5.59 -22.78
C GLY A 149 -23.14 6.00 -21.58
N LEU A 150 -22.86 5.44 -20.40
CA LEU A 150 -23.61 5.76 -19.17
C LEU A 150 -23.32 7.16 -18.62
N ILE A 151 -22.08 7.63 -18.75
CA ILE A 151 -21.69 8.99 -18.36
C ILE A 151 -22.30 10.02 -19.33
N GLY A 152 -22.30 9.72 -20.64
CA GLY A 152 -22.91 10.60 -21.65
C GLY A 152 -24.41 10.80 -21.46
N LEU A 153 -25.16 9.74 -21.13
CA LEU A 153 -26.60 9.82 -20.87
C LEU A 153 -26.91 10.60 -19.59
N TYR A 154 -26.06 10.48 -18.55
CA TYR A 154 -26.23 11.22 -17.29
C TYR A 154 -25.98 12.72 -17.45
N ILE A 155 -24.94 13.11 -18.20
CA ILE A 155 -24.65 14.54 -18.47
C ILE A 155 -25.75 15.16 -19.35
N PHE A 156 -26.27 14.42 -20.33
CA PHE A 156 -27.33 14.91 -21.20
C PHE A 156 -28.65 15.15 -20.45
N LEU A 157 -28.99 14.29 -19.49
CA LEU A 157 -30.23 14.41 -18.71
C LEU A 157 -30.17 15.52 -17.65
N MET A 158 -28.97 15.85 -17.15
CA MET A 158 -28.77 16.93 -16.17
C MET A 158 -28.71 18.33 -16.78
N MET A 159 -28.48 18.44 -18.10
CA MET A 159 -28.42 19.73 -18.80
C MET A 159 -29.74 20.12 -19.48
N TYR A 160 -30.72 19.21 -19.52
CA TYR A 160 -32.03 19.44 -20.15
C TYR A 160 -33.20 19.41 -19.16
N SER A 161 -32.91 19.49 -17.86
CA SER A 161 -33.86 19.65 -16.76
C SER A 161 -33.50 20.87 -15.93
#